data_AF-A0A7S2SMT8-F1
#
_entry.id   AF-A0A7S2SMT8-F1
#
_cell.length_a   1.000
_cell.length_b   1.000
_cell.length_c   1.000
_cell.angle_alpha   90.00
_cell.angle_beta   90.00
_cell.angle_gamma   90.00
#
_symmetry.space_group_name_H-M   'P 1'
#
loop_
_entity.id
_entity.type
_entity.pdbx_description
1 polymer ?
#
loop_
_entity_poly.entity_id
_entity_poly.type
_entity_poly.pdbx_seq_one_letter_code
_entity_poly.pdbx_strand_id
1 'polypeptide(L)'
;AVRWFWWALAMIPFAYVVFSLLVGLGAATAKQPESVAGLVSAARYLTAVSWLTYPFVYIIKNVGLAGPTATMYEQIGYSVADVMAKAVFGVLIWAIANEKSRLESEGKLLR
;
A
#
# COMPACT_ATOMS: atom_id res chain seq x y z
N ALA A 1 -11.06 21.13 15.74
CA ALA A 1 -9.86 21.88 15.30
C ALA A 1 -8.58 21.06 15.42
N VAL A 2 -8.17 20.61 16.60
CA VAL A 2 -6.89 19.91 16.84
C VAL A 2 -6.69 18.66 15.95
N ARG A 3 -7.72 17.85 15.75
CA ARG A 3 -7.63 16.63 14.93
C ARG A 3 -7.38 16.89 13.44
N TRP A 4 -7.95 17.97 12.90
CA TRP A 4 -7.71 18.40 11.52
C TRP A 4 -6.30 18.94 11.32
N PHE A 5 -5.77 19.65 12.31
CA PHE A 5 -4.40 20.15 12.30
C PHE A 5 -3.39 18.99 12.23
N TRP A 6 -3.51 18.01 13.12
CA TRP A 6 -2.63 16.84 13.13
C TRP A 6 -2.80 15.95 11.90
N TRP A 7 -4.02 15.81 11.38
CA TRP A 7 -4.26 15.12 10.13
C TRP A 7 -3.51 15.80 8.97
N ALA A 8 -3.65 17.12 8.82
CA ALA A 8 -3.00 17.86 7.73
C ALA A 8 -1.47 17.76 7.80
N LEU A 9 -0.88 17.86 9.00
CA LEU A 9 0.56 17.67 9.17
C LEU A 9 1.00 16.24 8.83
N ALA A 10 0.23 15.22 9.22
CA ALA A 10 0.54 13.82 8.90
C ALA A 10 0.43 13.51 7.39
N MET A 11 -0.40 14.24 6.65
CA MET A 11 -0.52 14.08 5.20
C MET A 11 0.75 14.47 4.44
N ILE A 12 1.60 15.34 4.98
CA ILE A 12 2.85 15.79 4.34
C ILE A 12 3.83 14.61 4.14
N PRO A 13 4.32 13.93 5.20
CA PRO A 13 5.21 12.79 5.04
C PRO A 13 4.51 11.60 4.37
N PHE A 14 3.21 11.42 4.59
CA PHE A 14 2.43 10.36 3.93
C PHE A 14 2.43 10.53 2.40
N ALA A 15 2.14 11.73 1.91
CA ALA A 15 2.14 12.03 0.48
C ALA A 15 3.54 11.82 -0.14
N TYR A 16 4.60 12.18 0.58
CA TYR A 16 5.97 11.92 0.14
C TYR A 16 6.26 10.42 -0.02
N VAL A 17 5.85 9.58 0.93
CA VAL A 17 6.04 8.12 0.85
C VAL A 17 5.23 7.52 -0.31
N VAL A 18 3.96 7.92 -0.46
CA VAL A 18 3.12 7.46 -1.57
C VAL A 18 3.69 7.88 -2.92
N PHE A 19 4.18 9.12 -3.04
CA PHE A 19 4.85 9.60 -4.25
C PHE A 19 6.12 8.80 -4.55
N SER A 20 6.97 8.57 -3.55
CA SER A 20 8.19 7.79 -3.71
C SER A 20 7.89 6.35 -4.15
N LEU A 21 6.81 5.76 -3.62
CA LEU A 21 6.35 4.42 -3.99
C LEU A 21 5.83 4.36 -5.44
N LEU A 22 5.02 5.34 -5.86
CA LEU A 22 4.37 5.34 -7.18
C LEU A 22 5.25 5.88 -8.31
N VAL A 23 6.14 6.84 -8.03
CA VAL A 23 7.00 7.47 -9.04
C VAL A 23 8.45 7.08 -8.84
N GLY A 24 8.98 7.20 -7.61
CA GLY A 24 10.39 6.95 -7.31
C GLY A 24 10.87 5.53 -7.61
N LEU A 25 10.00 4.52 -7.46
CA LEU A 25 10.33 3.12 -7.76
C LEU A 25 10.14 2.74 -9.25
N GLY A 26 9.70 3.67 -10.10
CA GLY A 26 9.45 3.40 -11.53
C GLY A 26 10.70 2.87 -12.25
N ALA A 27 11.83 3.56 -12.10
CA ALA A 27 13.10 3.17 -12.73
C ALA A 27 13.62 1.81 -12.22
N ALA A 28 13.43 1.50 -10.94
CA ALA A 28 13.84 0.21 -10.38
C ALA A 28 12.94 -0.94 -10.87
N THR A 29 11.65 -0.67 -11.07
CA THR A 29 10.69 -1.64 -11.62
C THR A 29 10.99 -1.95 -13.08
N ALA A 30 11.36 -0.93 -13.88
CA ALA A 30 11.73 -1.10 -15.28
C ALA A 30 13.00 -1.93 -15.52
N LYS A 31 13.85 -2.09 -14.49
CA LYS A 31 15.04 -2.96 -14.53
C LYS A 31 14.73 -4.43 -14.20
N GLN A 32 13.50 -4.75 -13.82
CA GLN A 32 13.10 -6.13 -13.54
C GLN A 32 12.77 -6.86 -14.85
N PRO A 33 12.92 -8.19 -14.89
CA PRO A 33 12.38 -9.01 -15.97
C PRO A 33 10.88 -8.74 -16.17
N GLU A 34 10.38 -8.84 -17.40
CA GLU A 34 9.00 -8.48 -17.76
C GLU A 34 7.95 -9.17 -16.88
N SER A 35 8.13 -10.48 -16.62
CA SER A 35 7.24 -11.27 -15.77
C SER A 35 7.23 -10.84 -14.29
N VAL A 36 8.33 -10.25 -13.80
CA VAL A 36 8.46 -9.74 -12.43
C VAL A 36 8.00 -8.29 -12.33
N ALA A 37 8.26 -7.47 -13.35
CA ALA A 37 7.92 -6.05 -13.38
C ALA A 37 6.41 -5.82 -13.21
N GLY A 38 5.58 -6.67 -13.83
CA GLY A 38 4.12 -6.63 -13.68
C GLY A 38 3.68 -6.88 -12.24
N LEU A 39 4.24 -7.90 -11.57
CA LEU A 39 3.94 -8.23 -10.18
C LEU A 39 4.41 -7.13 -9.22
N VAL A 40 5.60 -6.57 -9.43
CA VAL A 40 6.13 -5.44 -8.64
C VAL A 40 5.25 -4.20 -8.80
N SER A 41 4.77 -3.92 -10.01
CA SER A 41 3.83 -2.83 -10.29
C SER A 41 2.51 -3.04 -9.54
N ALA A 42 1.93 -4.24 -9.62
CA ALA A 42 0.71 -4.59 -8.89
C ALA A 42 0.87 -4.42 -7.37
N ALA A 43 2.00 -4.87 -6.80
CA ALA A 43 2.29 -4.71 -5.38
C ALA A 43 2.39 -3.22 -4.97
N ARG A 44 3.02 -2.37 -5.80
CA ARG A 44 3.13 -0.92 -5.54
C ARG A 44 1.77 -0.24 -5.55
N TYR A 45 0.93 -0.53 -6.55
CA TYR A 45 -0.42 0.02 -6.64
C TYR A 45 -1.31 -0.48 -5.50
N LEU A 46 -1.26 -1.77 -5.17
CA LEU A 46 -2.00 -2.33 -4.03
C LEU A 46 -1.62 -1.61 -2.73
N THR A 47 -0.33 -1.44 -2.45
CA THR A 47 0.15 -0.73 -1.27
C THR A 47 -0.38 0.70 -1.24
N ALA A 48 -0.25 1.45 -2.34
CA ALA A 48 -0.75 2.83 -2.39
C ALA A 48 -2.27 2.92 -2.15
N VAL A 49 -3.07 2.07 -2.80
CA VAL A 49 -4.53 2.05 -2.64
C VAL A 49 -4.93 1.65 -1.23
N SER A 50 -4.31 0.59 -0.68
CA SER A 50 -4.59 0.15 0.69
C SER A 50 -4.23 1.23 1.71
N TRP A 51 -3.11 1.94 1.52
CA TRP A 51 -2.64 2.97 2.44
C TRP A 51 -3.48 4.25 2.41
N LEU A 52 -4.07 4.57 1.26
CA LEU A 52 -4.99 5.72 1.14
C LEU A 52 -6.25 5.55 1.99
N THR A 53 -6.61 4.32 2.39
CA THR A 53 -7.77 4.11 3.26
C THR A 53 -7.58 4.67 4.67
N TYR A 54 -6.37 4.67 5.23
CA TYR A 54 -6.12 5.10 6.62
C TYR A 54 -6.45 6.60 6.85
N PRO A 55 -6.02 7.54 5.98
CA PRO A 55 -6.45 8.94 6.09
C PRO A 55 -7.96 9.14 6.10
N PHE A 56 -8.72 8.38 5.30
CA PHE A 56 -10.18 8.46 5.24
C PHE A 56 -10.85 7.90 6.50
N VAL A 57 -10.41 6.73 6.94
CA VAL A 57 -10.92 6.10 8.17
C VAL A 57 -10.66 7.00 9.37
N TYR A 58 -9.48 7.63 9.44
CA TYR A 58 -9.18 8.59 10.50
C TYR A 58 -10.22 9.71 10.52
N ILE A 59 -10.53 10.38 9.40
CA ILE A 59 -11.44 11.53 9.40
C ILE A 59 -12.94 11.18 9.61
N ILE A 60 -13.35 9.91 9.65
CA ILE A 60 -14.76 9.50 9.92
C ILE A 60 -15.32 10.15 11.19
N LYS A 61 -14.55 10.21 12.27
CA LYS A 61 -14.97 10.85 13.54
C LYS A 61 -15.07 12.39 13.48
N ASN A 62 -14.67 13.01 12.36
CA ASN A 62 -14.72 14.47 12.14
C ASN A 62 -15.96 14.89 11.33
N VAL A 63 -16.64 13.96 10.66
CA VAL A 63 -17.78 14.23 9.78
C VAL A 63 -19.13 14.01 10.47
N GLY A 64 -19.18 14.17 11.80
CA GLY A 64 -20.43 14.13 12.58
C GLY A 64 -20.88 12.75 13.04
N LEU A 65 -20.16 11.68 12.67
CA LEU A 65 -20.35 10.35 13.25
C LEU A 65 -19.63 10.28 14.61
N ALA A 66 -20.40 10.05 15.68
CA ALA A 66 -19.89 9.92 17.05
C ALA A 66 -20.40 8.64 17.73
N GLY A 67 -19.80 8.30 18.87
CA GLY A 67 -20.24 7.17 19.69
C GLY A 67 -19.85 5.80 19.13
N PRO A 68 -20.48 4.72 19.63
CA PRO A 68 -20.12 3.34 19.33
C PRO A 68 -20.12 3.02 17.83
N THR A 69 -21.07 3.57 17.08
CA THR A 69 -21.21 3.38 15.64
C THR A 69 -20.00 3.91 14.86
N ALA A 70 -19.47 5.08 15.24
CA ALA A 70 -18.29 5.64 14.59
C ALA A 70 -17.03 4.78 14.85
N THR A 71 -16.90 4.26 16.07
CA THR A 71 -15.81 3.33 16.41
C THR A 71 -15.95 2.00 15.67
N MET A 72 -17.15 1.46 15.51
CA MET A 72 -17.39 0.24 14.73
C MET A 72 -16.90 0.39 13.28
N TYR A 73 -17.31 1.47 12.59
CA TYR A 73 -16.87 1.72 11.21
C TYR A 73 -15.36 1.93 11.11
N GLU A 74 -14.76 2.60 12.09
CA GLU A 74 -13.31 2.75 12.16
C GLU A 74 -12.59 1.40 12.25
N GLN A 75 -13.05 0.51 13.14
CA GLN A 75 -12.45 -0.81 13.32
C GLN A 75 -12.62 -1.69 12.07
N ILE A 76 -13.79 -1.66 11.43
CA ILE A 76 -14.01 -2.37 10.16
C ILE A 76 -13.08 -1.83 9.07
N GLY A 77 -12.99 -0.51 8.95
CA GLY A 77 -12.14 0.15 7.96
C GLY A 77 -10.67 -0.24 8.11
N TYR A 78 -10.12 -0.15 9.32
CA TYR A 78 -8.73 -0.55 9.57
C TYR A 78 -8.50 -2.05 9.40
N SER A 79 -9.47 -2.90 9.76
CA SER A 79 -9.34 -4.35 9.58
C SER A 79 -9.25 -4.72 8.10
N VAL A 80 -10.10 -4.12 7.26
CA VAL A 80 -10.05 -4.34 5.80
C VAL A 80 -8.74 -3.79 5.23
N ALA A 81 -8.35 -2.58 5.63
CA ALA A 81 -7.07 -1.98 5.22
C ALA A 81 -5.88 -2.89 5.53
N ASP A 82 -5.86 -3.45 6.75
CA ASP A 82 -4.80 -4.32 7.22
C ASP A 82 -4.75 -5.66 6.51
N VAL A 83 -5.89 -6.29 6.23
CA VAL A 83 -5.94 -7.54 5.45
C VAL A 83 -5.38 -7.32 4.04
N MET A 84 -5.74 -6.21 3.39
CA MET A 84 -5.23 -5.88 2.05
C MET A 84 -3.73 -5.55 2.08
N ALA A 85 -3.29 -4.72 3.03
CA ALA A 85 -1.91 -4.27 3.14
C ALA A 85 -0.94 -5.34 3.68
N LYS A 86 -1.45 -6.43 4.28
CA LYS A 86 -0.62 -7.49 4.87
C LYS A 86 -0.82 -8.83 4.20
N ALA A 87 -2.01 -9.40 4.26
CA ALA A 87 -2.26 -10.77 3.76
C ALA A 87 -2.22 -10.81 2.23
N VAL A 88 -3.00 -9.95 1.57
CA VAL A 88 -3.05 -9.88 0.10
C VAL A 88 -1.71 -9.41 -0.46
N PHE A 89 -1.14 -8.36 0.15
CA PHE A 89 0.20 -7.91 -0.18
C PHE A 89 1.26 -9.01 -0.02
N GLY A 90 1.20 -9.79 1.07
CA GLY A 90 2.12 -10.91 1.32
C GLY A 90 2.08 -11.98 0.24
N VAL A 91 0.88 -12.30 -0.28
CA VAL A 91 0.73 -13.22 -1.42
C VAL A 91 1.39 -12.65 -2.68
N LEU A 92 1.28 -11.35 -2.94
CA LEU A 92 1.98 -10.71 -4.07
C LEU A 92 3.51 -10.76 -3.90
N ILE A 93 4.02 -10.52 -2.68
CA ILE A 93 5.45 -10.63 -2.40
C ILE A 93 5.94 -12.05 -2.61
N TRP A 94 5.18 -13.05 -2.16
CA TRP A 94 5.48 -14.46 -2.43
C TRP A 94 5.52 -14.75 -3.94
N ALA A 95 4.54 -14.25 -4.71
CA ALA A 95 4.51 -14.44 -6.16
C ALA A 95 5.75 -13.83 -6.86
N ILE A 96 6.18 -12.63 -6.44
CA ILE A 96 7.40 -11.99 -6.92
C ILE A 96 8.62 -12.84 -6.61
N ALA A 97 8.74 -13.34 -5.38
CA ALA A 97 9.87 -14.17 -4.96
C ALA A 97 9.91 -15.48 -5.75
N ASN A 98 8.77 -16.17 -5.89
CA ASN A 98 8.66 -17.41 -6.63
C ASN A 98 9.07 -17.25 -8.11
N GLU A 99 8.61 -16.17 -8.76
CA GLU A 99 8.96 -15.90 -10.16
C GLU A 99 10.46 -15.57 -10.32
N LYS A 100 11.04 -14.80 -9.39
CA LYS A 100 12.49 -14.55 -9.39
C LYS A 100 13.30 -15.82 -9.22
N SER A 101 12.91 -16.70 -8.29
CA SER A 101 13.58 -17.98 -8.08
C SER A 101 13.47 -18.90 -9.31
N ARG A 102 12.33 -18.88 -10.00
CA ARG A 102 12.15 -19.61 -11.27
C ARG A 102 13.12 -19.08 -12.34
N LEU A 103 13.19 -17.77 -12.54
CA LEU A 103 14.10 -17.15 -13.51
C LEU A 103 15.58 -17.38 -13.18
N GLU A 104 15.93 -17.42 -11.90
CA GLU A 104 17.26 -17.77 -11.43
C GLU A 104 17.64 -19.21 -11.78
N SER A 105 16.72 -20.16 -11.54
CA SER A 105 16.92 -21.57 -11.90
C SER A 105 17.11 -21.80 -13.40
N GLU A 106 16.53 -20.93 -14.24
CA GLU A 106 16.67 -20.94 -15.69
C GLU A 106 17.89 -20.15 -16.20
N GLY A 107 18.67 -19.52 -15.31
CA GLY A 107 19.82 -18.69 -15.66
C GLY A 107 19.46 -17.38 -16.37
N LYS A 108 18.21 -16.92 -16.25
CA LYS A 108 17.65 -15.74 -16.94
C LYS A 108 17.58 -14.49 -16.08
N LEU A 109 17.84 -14.58 -14.77
CA LEU A 109 17.67 -13.45 -13.85
C LEU A 109 18.77 -12.38 -13.98
N LEU A 110 19.99 -12.77 -14.35
CA LEU A 110 21.17 -11.88 -14.39
C LEU A 110 21.63 -11.54 -15.82
N ARG A 111 20.82 -11.86 -16.83
CA ARG A 111 21.14 -11.60 -18.25
C ARG A 111 20.48 -10.32 -18.73
#